data_AF-I2CB03-F1
#
_entry.id   AF-I2CB03-F1
#
_cell.length_a   1.000
_cell.length_b   1.000
_cell.length_c   1.000
_cell.angle_alpha   90.00
_cell.angle_beta   90.00
_cell.angle_gamma   90.00
#
_symmetry.space_group_name_H-M   'P 1'
#
loop_
_entity.id
_entity.type
_entity.pdbx_description
1 polymer ?
#
loop_
_entity_poly.entity_id
_entity_poly.type
_entity_poly.pdbx_seq_one_letter_code
_entity_poly.pdbx_strand_id
1 'polypeptide(L)'
;MYKVMKYGHYHNQVKEVIDFSKTFKAVASHDISYFTKIINDEEKAKYYAYEDVIGEDEYAWKDIKENEMSEVWGKFYELNDDQKPQNLDMLLKIFSENVRSATTEFNTFLEEIVADLNNCAINRAVNGKTDNFFGKLFKIYKAGYFPCGWDGDYPYGSFIALYIEMKNLN
;
A
#
# COMPACT_ATOMS: atom_id res chain seq x y z
N MET A 1 -22.90 23.15 12.00
CA MET A 1 -21.64 22.64 12.58
C MET A 1 -21.15 21.51 11.67
N TYR A 2 -20.12 21.74 10.86
CA TYR A 2 -19.58 20.69 10.00
C TYR A 2 -18.86 19.66 10.87
N LYS A 3 -19.19 18.37 10.70
CA LYS A 3 -18.49 17.29 11.38
C LYS A 3 -17.04 17.32 10.89
N VAL A 4 -16.09 17.60 11.76
CA VAL A 4 -14.66 17.49 11.43
C VAL A 4 -14.39 16.04 11.09
N MET A 5 -14.12 15.77 9.81
CA MET A 5 -13.85 14.43 9.34
C MET A 5 -12.42 14.07 9.73
N LYS A 6 -12.26 12.95 10.45
CA LYS A 6 -10.98 12.56 11.09
C LYS A 6 -9.77 12.58 10.14
N TYR A 7 -9.97 12.25 8.87
CA TYR A 7 -8.90 12.12 7.87
C TYR A 7 -9.05 13.14 6.72
N GLY A 8 -9.65 14.29 7.01
CA GLY A 8 -9.86 15.35 6.01
C GLY A 8 -10.95 15.04 4.98
N HIS A 9 -10.88 15.72 3.83
CA HIS A 9 -11.90 15.67 2.78
C HIS A 9 -12.13 14.24 2.24
N TYR A 10 -11.06 13.44 2.13
CA TYR A 10 -11.09 12.08 1.61
C TYR A 10 -11.26 10.99 2.67
N HIS A 11 -11.97 11.30 3.76
CA HIS A 11 -12.15 10.39 4.90
C HIS A 11 -12.67 9.00 4.50
N ASN A 12 -13.63 8.92 3.57
CA ASN A 12 -14.21 7.64 3.15
C ASN A 12 -13.20 6.78 2.37
N GLN A 13 -12.30 7.41 1.60
CA GLN A 13 -11.24 6.74 0.87
C GLN A 13 -10.18 6.17 1.83
N VAL A 14 -9.87 6.87 2.92
CA VAL A 14 -9.03 6.34 4.00
C VAL A 14 -9.71 5.17 4.70
N LYS A 15 -11.02 5.30 4.97
CA LYS A 15 -11.82 4.24 5.59
C LYS A 15 -11.87 2.96 4.74
N GLU A 16 -11.85 3.06 3.41
CA GLU A 16 -11.73 1.90 2.50
C GLU A 16 -10.48 1.05 2.82
N VAL A 17 -9.32 1.70 3.02
CA VAL A 17 -8.07 1.00 3.34
C VAL A 17 -8.14 0.37 4.74
N ILE A 18 -8.70 1.10 5.72
CA ILE A 18 -8.90 0.60 7.10
C ILE A 18 -9.85 -0.59 7.13
N ASP A 19 -10.94 -0.56 6.38
CA ASP A 19 -11.92 -1.64 6.37
C ASP A 19 -11.36 -2.87 5.61
N PHE A 20 -10.58 -2.66 4.55
CA PHE A 20 -9.84 -3.74 3.90
C PHE A 20 -8.89 -4.44 4.88
N SER A 21 -8.09 -3.68 5.65
CA SER A 21 -7.08 -4.27 6.54
C SER A 21 -7.64 -5.14 7.67
N LYS A 22 -8.93 -4.99 8.01
CA LYS A 22 -9.60 -5.85 9.00
C LYS A 22 -9.88 -7.26 8.49
N THR A 23 -9.98 -7.43 7.17
CA THR A 23 -10.50 -8.67 6.57
C THR A 23 -9.56 -9.29 5.56
N PHE A 24 -8.72 -8.48 4.89
CA PHE A 24 -7.92 -8.89 3.74
C PHE A 24 -8.73 -9.63 2.66
N LYS A 25 -10.05 -9.40 2.61
CA LYS A 25 -10.90 -10.04 1.61
C LYS A 25 -10.67 -9.36 0.27
N ALA A 26 -10.18 -10.12 -0.71
CA ALA A 26 -10.09 -9.65 -2.08
C ALA A 26 -11.49 -9.23 -2.56
N VAL A 27 -11.63 -7.99 -3.05
CA VAL A 27 -12.96 -7.38 -3.25
C VAL A 27 -13.49 -7.59 -4.69
N ALA A 28 -12.63 -7.95 -5.64
CA ALA A 28 -12.96 -8.39 -7.00
C ALA A 28 -11.65 -8.61 -7.77
N SER A 29 -11.59 -9.59 -8.67
CA SER A 29 -10.46 -9.76 -9.59
C SER A 29 -10.44 -8.61 -10.59
N HIS A 30 -9.76 -7.51 -10.24
CA HIS A 30 -9.30 -6.57 -11.26
C HIS A 30 -8.08 -7.22 -11.89
N ASP A 31 -8.08 -7.34 -13.22
CA ASP A 31 -6.88 -7.77 -13.92
C ASP A 31 -5.78 -6.72 -13.65
N ILE A 32 -4.75 -7.12 -12.92
CA ILE A 32 -3.58 -6.30 -12.62
C ILE A 32 -2.37 -6.66 -13.49
N SER A 33 -2.51 -7.64 -14.40
CA SER A 33 -1.39 -8.14 -15.21
C SER A 33 -0.80 -7.08 -16.14
N TYR A 34 -1.57 -6.04 -16.47
CA TYR A 34 -1.10 -4.94 -17.32
C TYR A 34 -0.06 -4.02 -16.65
N PHE A 35 0.10 -4.10 -15.32
CA PHE A 35 1.08 -3.30 -14.57
C PHE A 35 1.80 -4.07 -13.45
N THR A 36 1.58 -5.38 -13.37
CA THR A 36 2.13 -6.23 -12.32
C THR A 36 2.53 -7.60 -12.87
N LYS A 37 3.78 -7.98 -12.62
CA LYS A 37 4.32 -9.32 -12.80
C LYS A 37 4.01 -10.18 -11.58
N ILE A 38 3.24 -11.24 -11.77
CA ILE A 38 2.86 -12.16 -10.69
C ILE A 38 3.88 -13.27 -10.55
N ILE A 39 4.31 -13.52 -9.31
CA ILE A 39 5.18 -14.64 -8.94
C ILE A 39 4.50 -15.50 -7.87
N ASN A 40 4.90 -16.77 -7.78
CA ASN A 40 4.39 -17.75 -6.81
C ASN A 40 5.51 -18.32 -5.92
N ASP A 41 6.68 -17.68 -5.91
CA ASP A 41 7.88 -18.11 -5.20
C ASP A 41 8.15 -17.14 -4.03
N GLU A 42 7.95 -17.61 -2.80
CA GLU A 42 8.10 -16.80 -1.59
C GLU A 42 9.55 -16.39 -1.35
N GLU A 43 10.52 -17.26 -1.61
CA GLU A 43 11.94 -16.93 -1.42
C GLU A 43 12.37 -15.85 -2.42
N LYS A 44 11.88 -15.94 -3.65
CA LYS A 44 12.08 -14.88 -4.64
C LYS A 44 11.39 -13.58 -4.25
N ALA A 45 10.20 -13.65 -3.65
CA ALA A 45 9.51 -12.47 -3.13
C ALA A 45 10.26 -11.82 -1.95
N LYS A 46 10.88 -12.61 -1.07
CA LYS A 46 11.76 -12.11 0.00
C LYS A 46 12.97 -11.40 -0.58
N TYR A 47 13.63 -12.02 -1.56
CA TYR A 47 14.74 -11.39 -2.27
C TYR A 47 14.32 -10.04 -2.85
N TYR A 48 13.21 -9.97 -3.57
CA TYR A 48 12.71 -8.70 -4.12
C TYR A 48 12.38 -7.66 -3.04
N ALA A 49 11.79 -8.08 -1.92
CA ALA A 49 11.36 -7.16 -0.88
C ALA A 49 12.52 -6.58 -0.07
N TYR A 50 13.62 -7.34 0.08
CA TYR A 50 14.67 -7.02 1.07
C TYR A 50 16.07 -6.85 0.47
N GLU A 51 16.38 -7.50 -0.66
CA GLU A 51 17.76 -7.66 -1.14
C GLU A 51 17.98 -7.17 -2.58
N ASP A 52 16.93 -7.13 -3.41
CA ASP A 52 17.05 -6.78 -4.82
C ASP A 52 17.38 -5.29 -5.01
N VAL A 53 18.09 -5.02 -6.11
CA VAL A 53 18.58 -3.70 -6.49
C VAL A 53 18.06 -3.38 -7.89
N ILE A 54 17.37 -2.24 -8.01
CA ILE A 54 16.52 -1.92 -9.15
C ILE A 54 17.10 -0.74 -9.93
N GLY A 55 17.35 -0.96 -11.23
CA GLY A 55 17.81 0.05 -12.18
C GLY A 55 19.26 0.49 -12.00
N GLU A 56 19.69 1.47 -12.81
CA GLU A 56 21.06 2.01 -12.77
C GLU A 56 21.38 2.77 -11.47
N ASP A 57 20.37 3.37 -10.85
CA ASP A 57 20.50 4.12 -9.59
C ASP A 57 20.50 3.21 -8.35
N GLU A 58 20.48 1.88 -8.55
CA GLU A 58 20.58 0.86 -7.52
C GLU A 58 19.56 1.00 -6.37
N TYR A 59 18.29 1.28 -6.71
CA TYR A 59 17.24 1.44 -5.70
C TYR A 59 16.84 0.11 -5.07
N ALA A 60 16.74 0.06 -3.74
CA ALA A 60 16.00 -1.01 -3.07
C ALA A 60 14.49 -0.78 -3.21
N TRP A 61 13.68 -1.83 -3.03
CA TRP A 61 12.22 -1.72 -3.04
C TRP A 61 11.70 -0.66 -2.05
N LYS A 62 12.32 -0.61 -0.87
CA LYS A 62 12.00 0.37 0.16
C LYS A 62 12.27 1.82 -0.30
N ASP A 63 13.37 2.06 -1.02
CA ASP A 63 13.75 3.40 -1.48
C ASP A 63 12.72 3.96 -2.46
N ILE A 64 12.20 3.12 -3.36
CA ILE A 64 11.10 3.50 -4.27
C ILE A 64 9.87 3.95 -3.48
N LYS A 65 9.47 3.17 -2.46
CA LYS A 65 8.32 3.51 -1.61
C LYS A 65 8.54 4.81 -0.84
N GLU A 66 9.76 5.06 -0.36
CA GLU A 66 10.11 6.30 0.35
C GLU A 66 10.10 7.52 -0.57
N ASN A 67 10.66 7.39 -1.79
CA ASN A 67 10.63 8.43 -2.81
C ASN A 67 9.19 8.78 -3.20
N GLU A 68 8.35 7.79 -3.46
CA GLU A 68 6.93 8.02 -3.78
C GLU A 68 6.16 8.63 -2.60
N MET A 69 6.50 8.27 -1.36
CA MET A 69 5.90 8.92 -0.19
C MET A 69 6.35 10.37 -0.02
N SER A 70 7.58 10.70 -0.41
CA SER A 70 8.07 12.09 -0.40
C SER A 70 7.17 12.99 -1.26
N GLU A 71 6.76 12.52 -2.45
CA GLU A 71 5.82 13.23 -3.33
C GLU A 71 4.43 13.42 -2.68
N VAL A 72 3.96 12.42 -1.93
CA VAL A 72 2.69 12.52 -1.17
C VAL A 72 2.82 13.56 -0.05
N TRP A 73 3.94 13.58 0.66
CA TRP A 73 4.20 14.54 1.73
C TRP A 73 4.40 15.96 1.21
N GLY A 74 5.07 16.13 0.07
CA GLY A 74 5.19 17.42 -0.61
C GLY A 74 3.82 18.05 -0.84
N LYS A 75 2.90 17.29 -1.44
CA LYS A 75 1.50 17.72 -1.62
C LYS A 75 0.78 18.00 -0.30
N PHE A 76 0.99 17.17 0.72
CA PHE A 76 0.39 17.41 2.04
C PHE A 76 0.81 18.77 2.62
N TYR A 77 2.08 19.15 2.48
CA TYR A 77 2.59 20.44 2.98
C TYR A 77 2.09 21.64 2.19
N GLU A 78 1.74 21.45 0.92
CA GLU A 78 1.12 22.47 0.06
C GLU A 78 -0.37 22.71 0.36
N LEU A 79 -1.05 21.81 1.08
CA LEU A 79 -2.45 21.98 1.44
C LEU A 79 -2.66 23.13 2.43
N ASN A 80 -3.81 23.81 2.31
CA ASN A 80 -4.25 24.75 3.33
C ASN A 80 -4.58 24.00 4.64
N ASP A 81 -4.46 24.66 5.78
CA ASP A 81 -4.62 24.03 7.09
C ASP A 81 -6.03 23.43 7.31
N ASP A 82 -7.06 24.01 6.70
CA ASP A 82 -8.44 23.48 6.72
C ASP A 82 -8.63 22.25 5.83
N GLN A 83 -7.71 22.01 4.89
CA GLN A 83 -7.71 20.88 3.98
C GLN A 83 -6.81 19.73 4.47
N LYS A 84 -5.83 20.02 5.34
CA LYS A 84 -4.87 19.03 5.84
C LYS A 84 -5.59 17.90 6.59
N PRO A 85 -5.44 16.64 6.14
CA PRO A 85 -5.97 15.50 6.87
C PRO A 85 -5.33 15.39 8.25
N GLN A 86 -6.12 15.02 9.24
CA GLN A 86 -5.71 14.89 10.64
C GLN A 86 -5.57 13.42 11.03
N ASN A 87 -5.03 13.15 12.22
CA ASN A 87 -4.96 11.82 12.83
C ASN A 87 -4.27 10.73 11.97
N LEU A 88 -3.35 11.13 11.09
CA LEU A 88 -2.60 10.20 10.25
C LEU A 88 -1.63 9.34 11.06
N ASP A 89 -1.11 9.88 12.16
CA ASP A 89 -0.24 9.20 13.14
C ASP A 89 -0.88 7.94 13.73
N MET A 90 -2.21 7.93 13.86
CA MET A 90 -2.95 6.77 14.39
C MET A 90 -3.05 5.61 13.39
N LEU A 91 -2.86 5.86 12.09
CA LEU A 91 -3.11 4.86 11.05
C LEU A 91 -2.18 3.66 11.19
N LEU A 92 -0.88 3.88 11.46
CA LEU A 92 0.09 2.82 11.62
C LEU A 92 -0.32 1.84 12.73
N LYS A 93 -0.79 2.36 13.87
CA LYS A 93 -1.30 1.55 14.97
C LYS A 93 -2.54 0.75 14.57
N ILE A 94 -3.51 1.41 13.92
CA ILE A 94 -4.75 0.76 13.44
C ILE A 94 -4.40 -0.39 12.47
N PHE A 95 -3.49 -0.16 11.53
CA PHE A 95 -3.08 -1.20 10.59
C PHE A 95 -2.34 -2.33 11.30
N SER A 96 -1.39 -2.03 12.18
CA SER A 96 -0.70 -3.06 12.96
C SER A 96 -1.67 -3.97 13.74
N GLU A 97 -2.68 -3.39 14.39
CA GLU A 97 -3.70 -4.14 15.11
C GLU A 97 -4.59 -4.98 14.17
N ASN A 98 -5.06 -4.38 13.08
CA ASN A 98 -5.94 -5.04 12.12
C ASN A 98 -5.24 -6.20 11.40
N VAL A 99 -4.04 -5.97 10.86
CA VAL A 99 -3.29 -6.99 10.10
C VAL A 99 -2.94 -8.18 10.99
N ARG A 100 -2.44 -7.94 12.22
CA ARG A 100 -2.13 -9.01 13.17
C ARG A 100 -3.35 -9.85 13.54
N SER A 101 -4.52 -9.22 13.64
CA SER A 101 -5.77 -9.90 14.01
C SER A 101 -6.38 -10.65 12.83
N ALA A 102 -6.17 -10.16 11.61
CA ALA A 102 -6.80 -10.68 10.43
C ALA A 102 -6.18 -11.99 9.94
N THR A 103 -4.93 -12.34 10.29
CA THR A 103 -4.23 -13.47 9.65
C THR A 103 -2.82 -13.72 10.21
N THR A 104 -2.41 -14.98 10.29
CA THR A 104 -1.05 -15.41 10.64
C THR A 104 -0.18 -15.74 9.42
N GLU A 105 -0.78 -15.86 8.24
CA GLU A 105 -0.09 -16.28 7.00
C GLU A 105 0.86 -15.19 6.46
N PHE A 106 0.73 -13.97 6.98
CA PHE A 106 1.56 -12.83 6.59
C PHE A 106 2.71 -12.56 7.56
N ASN A 107 3.01 -13.46 8.50
CA ASN A 107 4.06 -13.23 9.50
C ASN A 107 5.40 -12.82 8.87
N THR A 108 5.76 -13.40 7.71
CA THR A 108 6.98 -13.05 6.98
C THR A 108 7.01 -11.58 6.53
N PHE A 109 5.88 -11.07 6.02
CA PHE A 109 5.79 -9.74 5.39
C PHE A 109 4.93 -8.76 6.21
N LEU A 110 4.67 -9.05 7.48
CA LEU A 110 3.70 -8.34 8.31
C LEU A 110 4.02 -6.84 8.37
N GLU A 111 5.28 -6.52 8.63
CA GLU A 111 5.75 -5.14 8.76
C GLU A 111 5.65 -4.37 7.44
N GLU A 112 5.99 -5.02 6.32
CA GLU A 112 5.85 -4.45 4.98
C GLU A 112 4.39 -4.14 4.65
N ILE A 113 3.48 -5.06 4.97
CA ILE A 113 2.05 -4.88 4.71
C ILE A 113 1.47 -3.75 5.57
N VAL A 114 1.86 -3.68 6.83
CA VAL A 114 1.43 -2.59 7.72
C VAL A 114 1.92 -1.24 7.21
N ALA A 115 3.19 -1.16 6.79
CA ALA A 115 3.77 0.05 6.21
C ALA A 115 3.08 0.45 4.90
N ASP A 116 2.84 -0.51 4.00
CA ASP A 116 2.23 -0.27 2.71
C ASP A 116 0.77 0.19 2.85
N LEU A 117 -0.02 -0.44 3.72
CA LEU A 117 -1.41 -0.02 3.99
C LEU A 117 -1.46 1.36 4.64
N ASN A 118 -0.50 1.67 5.53
CA ASN A 118 -0.35 3.01 6.10
C ASN A 118 -0.07 4.05 5.00
N ASN A 119 0.89 3.79 4.11
CA ASN A 119 1.24 4.66 3.00
C ASN A 119 0.07 4.83 2.01
N CYS A 120 -0.65 3.74 1.71
CA CYS A 120 -1.87 3.78 0.91
C CYS A 120 -2.93 4.69 1.53
N ALA A 121 -3.16 4.57 2.85
CA ALA A 121 -4.14 5.37 3.56
C ALA A 121 -3.75 6.87 3.61
N ILE A 122 -2.48 7.18 3.84
CA ILE A 122 -1.98 8.56 3.79
C ILE A 122 -2.13 9.13 2.36
N ASN A 123 -1.77 8.36 1.33
CA ASN A 123 -2.01 8.75 -0.05
C ASN A 123 -3.50 9.00 -0.33
N ARG A 124 -4.42 8.18 0.20
CA ARG A 124 -5.87 8.45 0.10
C ARG A 124 -6.28 9.73 0.80
N ALA A 125 -5.70 10.02 1.95
CA ALA A 125 -6.01 11.22 2.72
C ALA A 125 -5.61 12.51 2.00
N VAL A 126 -4.49 12.47 1.25
CA VAL A 126 -3.94 13.60 0.51
C VAL A 126 -4.51 13.69 -0.91
N ASN A 127 -4.43 12.60 -1.67
CA ASN A 127 -4.72 12.59 -3.10
C ASN A 127 -6.12 12.04 -3.44
N GLY A 128 -6.85 11.49 -2.48
CA GLY A 128 -8.12 10.81 -2.76
C GLY A 128 -7.94 9.52 -3.54
N LYS A 129 -8.83 9.23 -4.48
CA LYS A 129 -8.74 8.02 -5.33
C LYS A 129 -8.01 8.32 -6.63
N THR A 130 -6.74 7.95 -6.68
CA THR A 130 -5.87 8.11 -7.85
C THR A 130 -5.33 6.76 -8.32
N ASP A 131 -4.74 6.76 -9.53
CA ASP A 131 -4.00 5.63 -10.09
C ASP A 131 -2.47 5.84 -10.04
N ASN A 132 -2.00 6.60 -9.03
CA ASN A 132 -0.58 6.77 -8.75
C ASN A 132 0.01 5.49 -8.12
N PHE A 133 1.29 5.51 -7.76
CA PHE A 133 2.01 4.37 -7.20
C PHE A 133 1.24 3.68 -6.07
N PHE A 134 0.86 4.40 -4.99
CA PHE A 134 0.08 3.81 -3.89
C PHE A 134 -1.36 3.46 -4.27
N GLY A 135 -1.94 4.13 -5.26
CA GLY A 135 -3.22 3.73 -5.85
C GLY A 135 -3.15 2.34 -6.48
N LYS A 136 -2.10 2.06 -7.25
CA LYS A 136 -1.80 0.77 -7.88
C LYS A 136 -1.38 -0.27 -6.85
N LEU A 137 -0.52 0.08 -5.89
CA LEU A 137 -0.11 -0.79 -4.79
C LEU A 137 -1.33 -1.31 -4.00
N PHE A 138 -2.28 -0.43 -3.68
CA PHE A 138 -3.52 -0.86 -3.02
C PHE A 138 -4.43 -1.73 -3.91
N LYS A 139 -4.42 -1.53 -5.24
CA LYS A 139 -5.14 -2.43 -6.16
C LYS A 139 -4.56 -3.85 -6.13
N ILE A 140 -3.24 -3.99 -6.02
CA ILE A 140 -2.55 -5.28 -5.91
C ILE A 140 -3.03 -6.03 -4.64
N TYR A 141 -3.06 -5.35 -3.50
CA TYR A 141 -3.62 -5.94 -2.27
C TYR A 141 -5.08 -6.37 -2.41
N LYS A 142 -5.93 -5.50 -2.98
CA LYS A 142 -7.36 -5.83 -3.19
C LYS A 142 -7.57 -6.98 -4.18
N ALA A 143 -6.59 -7.28 -5.02
CA ALA A 143 -6.60 -8.41 -5.93
C ALA A 143 -6.06 -9.71 -5.29
N GLY A 144 -5.59 -9.66 -4.04
CA GLY A 144 -5.12 -10.85 -3.32
C GLY A 144 -3.61 -11.09 -3.39
N TYR A 145 -2.82 -10.08 -3.76
CA TYR A 145 -1.38 -10.22 -3.94
C TYR A 145 -0.60 -9.32 -2.98
N PHE A 146 0.64 -9.70 -2.69
CA PHE A 146 1.60 -8.87 -1.95
C PHE A 146 2.60 -8.22 -2.90
N PRO A 147 2.62 -6.89 -3.05
CA PRO A 147 3.62 -6.18 -3.85
C PRO A 147 4.98 -6.29 -3.16
N CYS A 148 5.93 -6.95 -3.82
CA CYS A 148 7.22 -7.28 -3.24
C CYS A 148 8.42 -6.69 -4.00
N GLY A 149 8.22 -5.98 -5.11
CA GLY A 149 9.34 -5.37 -5.83
C GLY A 149 8.91 -4.69 -7.13
N TRP A 150 9.90 -4.45 -7.98
CA TRP A 150 9.75 -3.77 -9.27
C TRP A 150 10.53 -4.50 -10.37
N ASP A 151 9.94 -4.67 -11.55
CA ASP A 151 10.53 -5.32 -12.72
C ASP A 151 10.91 -4.27 -13.76
N GLY A 152 12.19 -4.19 -14.10
CA GLY A 152 12.76 -3.21 -15.03
C GLY A 152 13.21 -1.91 -14.36
N ASP A 153 13.56 -0.91 -15.16
CA ASP A 153 14.06 0.37 -14.64
C ASP A 153 12.94 1.20 -14.01
N TYR A 154 13.19 1.77 -12.84
CA TYR A 154 12.27 2.72 -12.23
C TYR A 154 12.41 4.10 -12.89
N PRO A 155 11.32 4.83 -13.24
CA PRO A 155 9.89 4.53 -13.00
C PRO A 155 9.18 3.84 -14.18
N TYR A 156 9.90 3.35 -15.20
CA TYR A 156 9.31 2.85 -16.45
C TYR A 156 8.96 1.35 -16.47
N GLY A 157 9.17 0.65 -15.36
CA GLY A 157 8.87 -0.78 -15.17
C GLY A 157 7.46 -1.11 -14.66
N SER A 158 7.35 -2.25 -13.99
CA SER A 158 6.08 -2.76 -13.44
C SER A 158 6.26 -3.31 -12.03
N PHE A 159 5.16 -3.42 -11.26
CA PHE A 159 5.25 -4.05 -9.94
C PHE A 159 5.56 -5.54 -10.07
N ILE A 160 6.24 -6.10 -9.08
CA ILE A 160 6.30 -7.55 -8.85
C ILE A 160 5.39 -7.84 -7.65
N ALA A 161 4.55 -8.86 -7.76
CA ALA A 161 3.69 -9.26 -6.66
C ALA A 161 3.62 -10.77 -6.46
N LEU A 162 3.74 -11.20 -5.21
CA LEU A 162 3.55 -12.58 -4.78
C LEU A 162 2.07 -12.90 -4.69
N TYR A 163 1.64 -14.01 -5.29
CA TYR A 163 0.33 -14.60 -5.02
C TYR A 163 0.30 -15.08 -3.57
N ILE A 164 -0.62 -14.52 -2.79
CA ILE A 164 -0.91 -15.01 -1.46
C ILE A 164 -2.30 -15.62 -1.51
N GLU A 165 -2.43 -16.89 -1.14
CA GLU A 165 -3.72 -17.51 -0.97
C GLU A 165 -4.42 -16.84 0.22
N MET A 166 -5.15 -15.75 -0.02
CA MET A 166 -5.94 -15.10 1.02
C MET A 166 -7.14 -16.00 1.32
N LYS A 167 -6.94 -17.01 2.17
CA LYS A 167 -8.03 -17.89 2.57
C LYS A 167 -9.09 -17.06 3.28
N ASN A 168 -10.33 -17.23 2.86
CA ASN A 168 -11.48 -16.74 3.61
C ASN A 168 -11.40 -17.35 5.00
N LEU A 169 -10.99 -16.56 5.99
CA LEU A 169 -11.23 -16.91 7.37
C LEU A 169 -12.74 -16.83 7.56
N ASN A 170 -13.34 -18.00 7.73
CA ASN A 170 -14.76 -18.19 7.98
C ASN A 170 -15.18 -17.53 9.29
#